data_AF-A0A963P9V0-F1
#
_entry.id   AF-A0A963P9V0-F1
#
_cell.length_a   1.000
_cell.length_b   1.000
_cell.length_c   1.000
_cell.angle_alpha   90.00
_cell.angle_beta   90.00
_cell.angle_gamma   90.00
#
_symmetry.space_group_name_H-M   'P 1'
#
loop_
_entity.id
_entity.type
_entity.pdbx_description
1 polymer ?
#
loop_
_entity_poly.entity_id
_entity_poly.type
_entity_poly.pdbx_seq_one_letter_code
_entity_poly.pdbx_strand_id
1 'polypeptide(L)' 'KARLDLVTVFCLLFYLVVLFIGSISSLEYAIATNEKRFSMWNPSMIPIKVLMVACIFLMILQTVSLILKHLAVLRGARVS' A
#
# COMPACT_ATOMS: atom_id res chain seq x y z
N LYS A 1 0.94 24.67 -9.39
CA LYS A 1 1.77 23.44 -9.38
C LYS A 1 1.48 22.58 -8.15
N ALA A 2 1.69 23.06 -6.93
CA ALA A 2 1.45 22.31 -5.68
C ALA A 2 0.01 21.80 -5.44
N ARG A 3 -1.03 22.50 -5.94
CA ARG A 3 -2.43 22.00 -5.86
C ARG A 3 -2.68 20.76 -6.75
N LEU A 4 -1.99 20.66 -7.89
CA LEU A 4 -2.12 19.53 -8.80
C LEU A 4 -1.39 18.30 -8.25
N ASP A 5 -0.18 18.49 -7.68
CA ASP A 5 0.52 17.45 -6.92
C ASP A 5 -0.36 16.84 -5.83
N LEU A 6 -1.04 17.69 -5.04
CA LEU A 6 -1.92 17.23 -3.96
C LEU A 6 -3.10 16.39 -4.48
N VAL A 7 -3.73 16.80 -5.59
CA VAL A 7 -4.83 16.05 -6.22
C VAL A 7 -4.34 14.69 -6.74
N THR A 8 -3.18 14.65 -7.39
CA THR A 8 -2.60 13.41 -7.92
C THR A 8 -2.27 12.43 -6.78
N VAL A 9 -1.65 12.91 -5.69
CA VAL A 9 -1.32 12.07 -4.53
C VAL A 9 -2.57 11.58 -3.82
N PHE A 10 -3.64 12.39 -3.75
CA PHE A 10 -4.93 11.95 -3.20
C PHE A 10 -5.56 10.83 -4.04
N CYS A 11 -5.53 10.97 -5.37
CA CYS A 11 -6.00 9.91 -6.27
C CYS A 11 -5.16 8.62 -6.11
N LEU A 12 -3.85 8.75 -5.95
CA LEU A 12 -2.95 7.62 -5.68
C LEU A 12 -3.29 6.94 -4.36
N LEU A 13 -3.59 7.70 -3.30
CA LEU A 13 -4.01 7.14 -2.01
C LEU A 13 -5.30 6.33 -2.15
N PHE A 14 -6.30 6.86 -2.86
CA PHE A 14 -7.55 6.14 -3.12
C PHE A 14 -7.29 4.81 -3.85
N TYR A 15 -6.46 4.84 -4.90
CA TYR A 15 -6.06 3.63 -5.61
C TYR A 15 -5.36 2.62 -4.69
N LEU A 16 -4.46 3.08 -3.83
CA LEU A 16 -3.70 2.23 -2.91
C LEU A 16 -4.59 1.57 -1.86
N VAL A 17 -5.62 2.26 -1.37
CA VAL A 17 -6.63 1.70 -0.44
C VAL A 17 -7.43 0.59 -1.12
N VAL A 18 -7.91 0.80 -2.35
CA VAL A 18 -8.63 -0.23 -3.12
C VAL A 18 -7.72 -1.44 -3.36
N LEU A 19 -6.47 -1.22 -3.73
CA LEU A 19 -5.47 -2.27 -3.94
C LEU A 19 -5.17 -3.04 -2.65
N PHE A 20 -5.13 -2.36 -1.51
CA PHE A 20 -4.92 -3.00 -0.20
C PHE A 20 -6.07 -3.94 0.16
N ILE A 21 -7.31 -3.53 -0.07
CA ILE A 21 -8.50 -4.38 0.15
C ILE A 21 -8.44 -5.64 -0.74
N GLY A 22 -8.10 -5.48 -2.03
CA GLY A 22 -7.91 -6.63 -2.92
C GLY A 22 -6.75 -7.55 -2.52
N SER A 23 -5.69 -6.98 -1.93
CA SER A 23 -4.53 -7.74 -1.45
C SER A 23 -4.84 -8.54 -0.17
N ILE A 24 -5.66 -8.00 0.73
CA ILE A 24 -6.17 -8.71 1.92
C ILE A 24 -7.01 -9.92 1.47
N SER A 25 -7.96 -9.73 0.55
CA SER A 25 -8.78 -10.82 0.01
C SER A 25 -7.91 -11.91 -0.66
N SER A 26 -6.88 -11.51 -1.40
CA SER A 26 -5.91 -12.44 -2.01
C SER A 26 -5.06 -13.19 -0.99
N LEU A 27 -4.77 -12.57 0.16
CA LEU A 27 -4.05 -13.17 1.27
C LEU A 27 -4.92 -14.21 1.99
N GLU A 28 -6.16 -13.86 2.30
CA GLU A 28 -7.12 -14.75 2.94
C GLU A 28 -7.35 -16.01 2.10
N TYR A 29 -7.48 -15.87 0.78
CA TYR A 29 -7.52 -17.02 -0.13
C TYR A 29 -6.25 -17.87 -0.09
N ALA A 30 -5.06 -17.26 -0.09
CA ALA A 30 -3.80 -18.00 -0.04
C ALA A 30 -3.62 -18.77 1.29
N ILE A 31 -4.13 -18.22 2.40
CA ILE A 31 -4.13 -18.84 3.72
C ILE A 31 -5.17 -19.98 3.78
N ALA A 32 -6.40 -19.72 3.31
CA ALA A 32 -7.51 -20.67 3.34
C ALA A 32 -7.26 -21.88 2.43
N THR A 33 -6.72 -21.66 1.22
CA THR A 33 -6.39 -22.74 0.28
C THR A 33 -5.10 -23.47 0.66
N ASN A 34 -4.37 -23.00 1.68
CA ASN A 34 -3.07 -23.54 2.10
C ASN A 34 -2.21 -23.91 0.89
N GLU A 35 -2.10 -22.98 -0.08
CA GLU A 35 -1.51 -23.24 -1.41
C GLU A 35 -0.04 -23.69 -1.25
N LYS A 36 0.13 -25.00 -1.08
CA LYS A 36 1.38 -25.71 -1.26
C LYS A 36 1.45 -26.04 -2.73
N ARG A 37 2.36 -25.38 -3.45
CA ARG A 37 2.62 -25.76 -4.85
C ARG A 37 3.03 -27.23 -4.87
N PHE A 38 2.40 -28.01 -5.76
CA PHE A 38 2.82 -29.36 -6.12
C PHE A 38 4.20 -29.28 -6.81
N SER A 39 5.28 -29.16 -6.04
CA SER A 39 6.64 -29.38 -6.52
C SER A 39 7.55 -29.69 -5.35
N MET A 40 8.46 -30.65 -5.56
CA MET A 40 9.36 -31.31 -4.60
C MET A 40 10.16 -30.38 -3.66
N TRP A 41 10.24 -29.09 -3.97
CA TRP A 41 10.81 -28.02 -3.15
C TRP A 41 9.67 -27.05 -2.82
N ASN A 42 9.16 -27.08 -1.59
CA ASN A 42 7.93 -26.38 -1.17
C ASN A 42 8.25 -25.06 -0.45
N PRO A 43 8.57 -23.94 -1.13
CA PRO A 43 8.56 -22.65 -0.46
C PRO A 43 7.10 -22.26 -0.20
N SER A 44 6.79 -21.95 1.05
CA SER A 44 5.49 -21.40 1.39
C SER A 44 5.31 -20.07 0.66
N MET A 45 4.26 -19.93 -0.17
CA MET A 45 3.89 -18.66 -0.83
C MET A 45 3.12 -17.71 0.10
N ILE A 46 2.80 -18.19 1.30
CA ILE A 46 2.08 -17.46 2.35
C ILE A 46 2.96 -16.33 2.93
N PRO A 47 4.22 -16.56 3.39
CA PRO A 47 5.02 -15.50 4.00
C PRO A 47 5.30 -14.32 3.06
N ILE A 48 5.53 -14.59 1.77
CA ILE A 48 5.79 -13.52 0.78
C ILE A 48 4.55 -12.67 0.53
N LYS A 49 3.35 -13.28 0.47
CA LYS A 49 2.09 -12.54 0.31
C LYS A 49 1.75 -11.74 1.57
N VAL A 50 2.02 -12.27 2.77
CA VAL A 50 1.85 -11.53 4.04
C VAL A 50 2.76 -10.30 4.06
N LEU A 51 4.02 -10.47 3.68
CA LEU A 51 4.97 -9.35 3.59
C LEU A 51 4.50 -8.29 2.57
N MET A 52 3.97 -8.70 1.43
CA MET A 52 3.44 -7.77 0.42
C MET A 52 2.30 -6.92 0.98
N VAL A 53 1.34 -7.52 1.67
CA VAL A 53 0.24 -6.79 2.33
C VAL A 53 0.79 -5.82 3.38
N ALA A 54 1.76 -6.26 4.19
CA ALA A 54 2.41 -5.39 5.17
C ALA A 54 3.13 -4.19 4.52
N CYS A 55 3.81 -4.40 3.39
CA CYS A 55 4.46 -3.30 2.64
C CYS A 55 3.45 -2.29 2.08
N ILE A 56 2.32 -2.75 1.52
CA ILE A 56 1.28 -1.86 0.99
C ILE A 56 0.67 -1.02 2.13
N PHE A 57 0.46 -1.63 3.30
CA PHE A 57 0.01 -0.90 4.50
C PHE A 57 0.98 0.24 4.88
N LEU A 58 2.29 -0.04 4.89
CA LEU A 58 3.31 0.97 5.16
C LEU A 58 3.38 2.07 4.08
N MET A 59 3.14 1.74 2.80
CA MET A 59 3.08 2.74 1.72
C MET A 59 1.88 3.67 1.89
N ILE A 60 0.71 3.17 2.27
CA ILE A 60 -0.46 4.01 2.57
C ILE A 60 -0.12 5.02 3.67
N LEU A 61 0.51 4.57 4.75
CA LEU A 61 0.91 5.45 5.85
C LEU A 61 1.86 6.57 5.39
N GLN A 62 2.83 6.23 4.53
CA GLN A 62 3.74 7.21 3.95
C GLN A 62 3.04 8.18 2.99
N THR A 63 2.10 7.72 2.17
CA THR A 63 1.29 8.57 1.29
C THR A 63 0.46 9.57 2.09
N VAL A 64 -0.16 9.15 3.21
CA VAL A 64 -0.87 10.07 4.13
C VAL A 64 0.07 11.15 4.67
N SER A 65 1.29 10.76 5.12
CA SER A 65 2.31 11.72 5.58
C SER A 65 2.70 12.73 4.50
N LEU A 66 2.82 12.27 3.24
CA LEU A 66 3.14 13.12 2.10
C LEU A 66 2.02 14.16 1.85
N ILE A 67 0.75 13.73 1.88
CA ILE A 67 -0.41 14.63 1.73
C ILE A 67 -0.40 15.73 2.80
N LEU A 68 -0.16 15.38 4.06
CA LEU A 68 -0.09 16.34 5.17
C LEU A 68 1.07 17.33 4.98
N LYS A 69 2.25 16.86 4.55
CA LYS A 69 3.40 17.71 4.23
C LYS A 69 3.09 18.66 3.08
N HIS A 70 2.44 18.19 2.01
CA HIS A 70 2.01 19.04 0.91
C HIS A 70 0.98 20.09 1.34
N LEU A 71 0.07 19.74 2.25
CA LEU A 71 -0.89 20.67 2.83
C LEU A 71 -0.20 21.77 3.67
N ALA A 72 0.83 21.40 4.43
CA ALA A 72 1.64 22.33 5.23
C ALA A 72 2.46 23.30 4.34
N VAL A 73 3.07 22.78 3.26
CA VAL A 73 3.79 23.59 2.27
C VAL A 73 2.85 24.58 1.57
N LEU A 74 1.62 24.16 1.23
CA LEU A 74 0.60 25.04 0.66
C LEU A 74 0.12 26.13 1.62
N ARG A 75 0.19 25.90 2.94
CA ARG A 75 -0.17 26.86 3.99
C ARG A 75 0.93 27.90 4.28
N GLY A 76 2.05 27.87 3.55
CA GLY A 76 3.14 28.84 3.70
C GLY A 76 4.18 28.46 4.76
N ALA A 77 4.09 27.28 5.37
CA ALA A 77 5.18 26.72 6.16
C ALA A 77 6.22 26.16 5.19
N ARG A 78 7.24 26.97 4.89
CA ARG A 78 8.50 26.49 4.29
C ARG A 78 9.09 25.46 5.26
N VAL A 79 8.83 24.18 5.01
CA VAL A 79 9.60 23.12 5.65
C VAL A 79 10.95 23.14 4.95
N SER A 80 11.93 23.71 5.65
CA SER A 80 13.35 23.67 5.28
C SER A 80 13.86 22.23 5.26
#